data_AF-A0A6G2X9I5-F1
#
_entry.id   AF-A0A6G2X9I5-F1
#
_cell.length_a   1.000
_cell.length_b   1.000
_cell.length_c   1.000
_cell.angle_alpha   90.00
_cell.angle_beta   90.00
_cell.angle_gamma   90.00
#
_symmetry.space_group_name_H-M   'P 1'
#
loop_
_entity.id
_entity.type
_entity.pdbx_description
1 polymer ?
#
loop_
_entity_poly.entity_id
_entity_poly.type
_entity_poly.pdbx_seq_one_letter_code
_entity_poly.pdbx_strand_id
1 'polypeptide(L)'
;MGQPVERASGNASGAGAKGAPSGAGQPELPPGQRLQRGWPVTHYGPVPKFRPERWEFRVFGATADGAKHCWTHEEFTALPYTTVVADLHCVTKYSMLGAEWGGIPARTILDIAPPAPDVTHVMVWAEYGFSSNLRLSDFTAEGTLFATHKDGELLTAEHGFPLRLVVPHLYAWKGPKWVRGVEYMTADRRGFWEERGYHNIGDPWKEQRYSYQEEPGDGPEL
;
A
#
# COMPACT_ATOMS: atom_id res chain seq x y z
N MET A 1 43.48 73.94 -24.37
CA MET A 1 42.80 74.14 -25.66
C MET A 1 43.00 72.86 -26.46
N GLY A 2 41.97 72.02 -26.60
CA GLY A 2 42.08 70.69 -27.21
C GLY A 2 41.28 69.64 -26.44
N GLN A 3 40.18 69.23 -27.07
CA GLN A 3 39.09 68.32 -26.69
C GLN A 3 39.46 66.90 -26.19
N PRO A 4 38.47 66.12 -25.71
CA PRO A 4 38.60 65.15 -24.60
C PRO A 4 38.49 63.66 -25.03
N VAL A 5 38.29 62.82 -24.00
CA VAL A 5 37.69 61.47 -23.95
C VAL A 5 38.68 60.34 -23.61
N GLU A 6 38.84 60.09 -22.31
CA GLU A 6 39.19 58.79 -21.75
C GLU A 6 37.93 58.11 -21.20
N ARG A 7 37.64 56.90 -21.68
CA ARG A 7 37.45 55.66 -20.88
C ARG A 7 36.91 54.56 -21.79
N ALA A 8 37.82 53.69 -22.21
CA ALA A 8 37.47 52.38 -22.77
C ALA A 8 37.30 51.40 -21.61
N SER A 9 36.07 50.93 -21.41
CA SER A 9 35.73 49.85 -20.48
C SER A 9 35.78 48.54 -21.25
N GLY A 10 36.89 47.80 -21.12
CA GLY A 10 36.96 46.40 -21.54
C GLY A 10 36.80 45.48 -20.33
N ASN A 11 35.76 44.66 -20.32
CA ASN A 11 35.76 43.21 -20.06
C ASN A 11 34.35 42.74 -19.66
N ALA A 12 33.85 41.71 -20.36
CA ALA A 12 33.42 40.46 -19.74
C ALA A 12 32.68 39.61 -20.79
N SER A 13 33.37 38.58 -21.23
CA SER A 13 32.81 37.37 -21.80
C SER A 13 31.83 36.71 -20.82
N GLY A 14 30.72 36.20 -21.34
CA GLY A 14 29.76 35.37 -20.63
C GLY A 14 28.76 34.84 -21.65
N ALA A 15 29.13 33.78 -22.37
CA ALA A 15 28.80 32.39 -22.02
C ALA A 15 27.32 32.10 -22.24
N GLY A 16 27.08 31.18 -23.18
CA GLY A 16 25.78 30.93 -23.77
C GLY A 16 24.70 30.59 -22.77
N ALA A 17 23.48 30.97 -23.14
CA ALA A 17 22.26 30.45 -22.58
C ALA A 17 22.31 28.91 -22.68
N LYS A 18 22.71 28.26 -21.58
CA LYS A 18 22.51 26.82 -21.41
C LYS A 18 21.02 26.62 -21.26
N GLY A 19 20.43 25.98 -22.27
CA GLY A 19 19.04 25.61 -22.29
C GLY A 19 18.64 24.94 -20.98
N ALA A 20 17.48 25.32 -20.46
CA ALA A 20 16.81 24.58 -19.41
C ALA A 20 16.69 23.11 -19.87
N PRO A 21 16.96 22.12 -19.00
CA PRO A 21 16.69 20.74 -19.35
C PRO A 21 15.18 20.56 -19.47
N SER A 22 14.69 20.61 -20.70
CA SER A 22 13.40 20.06 -21.09
C SER A 22 13.52 18.54 -21.01
N GLY A 23 13.06 17.92 -19.93
CA GLY A 23 13.10 16.45 -19.83
C GLY A 23 12.90 15.86 -18.44
N ALA A 24 11.78 16.16 -17.78
CA ALA A 24 11.19 15.20 -16.86
C ALA A 24 9.94 14.68 -17.56
N GLY A 25 10.04 13.50 -18.19
CA GLY A 25 8.85 12.80 -18.71
C GLY A 25 7.83 12.65 -17.60
N GLN A 26 6.53 12.68 -17.93
CA GLN A 26 5.52 12.37 -16.91
C GLN A 26 5.79 10.97 -16.35
N PRO A 27 5.65 10.78 -15.02
CA PRO A 27 5.86 9.47 -14.43
C PRO A 27 4.90 8.47 -15.07
N GLU A 28 5.40 7.27 -15.35
CA GLU A 28 4.58 6.19 -15.87
C GLU A 28 3.52 5.82 -14.81
N LEU A 29 2.28 5.65 -15.25
CA LEU A 29 1.16 5.30 -14.40
C LEU A 29 0.49 4.05 -14.96
N PRO A 30 -0.14 3.22 -14.11
CA PRO A 30 -0.98 2.14 -14.60
C PRO A 30 -2.08 2.69 -15.52
N PRO A 31 -2.53 1.93 -16.52
CA PRO A 31 -3.52 2.41 -17.48
C PRO A 31 -4.81 2.90 -16.79
N GLY A 32 -5.34 4.01 -17.32
CA GLY A 32 -6.54 4.65 -16.78
C GLY A 32 -6.37 5.36 -15.43
N GLN A 33 -5.14 5.49 -14.91
CA GLN A 33 -4.83 6.24 -13.69
C GLN A 33 -4.50 7.71 -13.95
N ARG A 34 -4.74 8.54 -12.93
CA ARG A 34 -4.26 9.92 -12.88
C ARG A 34 -3.39 10.14 -11.66
N LEU A 35 -2.36 10.97 -11.79
CA LEU A 35 -1.53 11.35 -10.64
C LEU A 35 -2.37 12.15 -9.64
N GLN A 36 -2.40 11.68 -8.39
CA GLN A 36 -3.08 12.34 -7.30
C GLN A 36 -2.18 13.39 -6.66
N ARG A 37 -2.74 14.55 -6.35
CA ARG A 37 -2.11 15.53 -5.46
C ARG A 37 -2.64 15.34 -4.04
N GLY A 38 -1.75 15.20 -3.07
CA GLY A 38 -2.11 14.93 -1.68
C GLY A 38 -2.67 13.53 -1.46
N TRP A 39 -3.18 13.26 -0.25
CA TRP A 39 -3.72 11.96 0.14
C TRP A 39 -5.22 12.04 0.40
N PRO A 40 -6.08 11.56 -0.53
CA PRO A 40 -7.51 11.62 -0.34
C PRO A 40 -7.99 10.58 0.68
N VAL A 41 -8.94 10.99 1.52
CA VAL A 41 -9.64 10.10 2.44
C VAL A 41 -10.73 9.33 1.67
N THR A 42 -10.61 8.01 1.62
CA THR A 42 -11.62 7.11 1.02
C THR A 42 -11.93 5.95 1.96
N HIS A 43 -13.19 5.75 2.35
CA HIS A 43 -13.65 4.62 3.17
C HIS A 43 -15.12 4.27 2.90
N TYR A 44 -15.47 2.99 3.01
CA TYR A 44 -16.82 2.46 2.80
C TYR A 44 -17.76 2.61 4.02
N GLY A 45 -17.21 2.95 5.19
CA GLY A 45 -17.96 3.06 6.44
C GLY A 45 -17.39 4.11 7.38
N PRO A 46 -17.89 4.24 8.62
CA PRO A 46 -17.38 5.20 9.60
C PRO A 46 -15.92 4.93 9.96
N VAL A 47 -15.20 5.97 10.38
CA VAL A 47 -13.85 5.83 10.94
C VAL A 47 -13.96 5.23 12.35
N PRO A 48 -13.32 4.08 12.64
CA PRO A 48 -13.36 3.46 13.95
C PRO A 48 -12.60 4.30 14.98
N LYS A 49 -13.15 4.37 16.20
CA LYS A 49 -12.45 4.97 17.34
C LYS A 49 -11.45 3.94 17.88
N PHE A 50 -10.17 4.23 17.71
CA PHE A 50 -9.11 3.38 18.25
C PHE A 50 -9.12 3.37 19.78
N ARG A 51 -8.96 2.16 20.35
CA ARG A 51 -8.88 1.88 21.78
C ARG A 51 -7.80 0.80 21.98
N PRO A 52 -6.56 1.17 22.35
CA PRO A 52 -5.45 0.23 22.39
C PRO A 52 -5.73 -0.98 23.30
N GLU A 53 -6.45 -0.78 24.39
CA GLU A 53 -6.82 -1.82 25.36
C GLU A 53 -7.84 -2.86 24.84
N ARG A 54 -8.49 -2.58 23.69
CA ARG A 54 -9.43 -3.50 23.03
C ARG A 54 -8.93 -3.96 21.66
N TRP A 55 -7.77 -3.46 21.24
CA TRP A 55 -7.19 -3.82 19.97
C TRP A 55 -6.32 -5.05 20.14
N GLU A 56 -6.50 -6.00 19.23
CA GLU A 56 -5.73 -7.22 19.14
C GLU A 56 -5.51 -7.50 17.65
N PHE A 57 -4.28 -7.80 17.28
CA PHE A 57 -3.93 -8.41 16.00
C PHE A 57 -3.92 -9.92 16.15
N ARG A 58 -4.52 -10.63 15.19
CA ARG A 58 -4.70 -12.08 15.26
C ARG A 58 -4.12 -12.76 14.03
N VAL A 59 -3.43 -13.88 14.22
CA VAL A 59 -3.10 -14.82 13.15
C VAL A 59 -3.76 -16.16 13.47
N PHE A 60 -4.53 -16.69 12.55
CA PHE A 60 -5.34 -17.90 12.77
C PHE A 60 -5.64 -18.61 11.44
N GLY A 61 -6.48 -19.65 11.50
CA GLY A 61 -6.77 -20.50 10.34
C GLY A 61 -5.81 -21.68 10.30
N ALA A 62 -5.28 -22.00 9.12
CA ALA A 62 -4.31 -23.07 8.93
C ALA A 62 -2.89 -22.62 9.32
N THR A 63 -2.64 -22.38 10.60
CA THR A 63 -1.29 -22.16 11.16
C THR A 63 -0.54 -23.48 11.28
N ALA A 64 0.79 -23.45 11.21
CA ALA A 64 1.63 -24.64 11.24
C ALA A 64 1.49 -25.44 12.55
N ASP A 65 1.21 -24.75 13.66
CA ASP A 65 0.98 -25.34 14.97
C ASP A 65 -0.51 -25.52 15.31
N GLY A 66 -1.42 -25.12 14.41
CA GLY A 66 -2.86 -25.15 14.61
C GLY A 66 -3.39 -24.17 15.67
N ALA A 67 -2.54 -23.29 16.21
CA ALA A 67 -2.92 -22.33 17.25
C ALA A 67 -3.32 -20.98 16.66
N LYS A 68 -4.14 -20.22 17.42
CA LYS A 68 -4.37 -18.79 17.19
C LYS A 68 -3.29 -18.01 17.93
N HIS A 69 -2.61 -17.12 17.21
CA HIS A 69 -1.63 -16.19 17.76
C HIS A 69 -2.23 -14.79 17.89
N CYS A 70 -1.94 -14.12 18.99
CA CYS A 70 -2.53 -12.82 19.33
C CYS A 70 -1.46 -11.87 19.84
N TRP A 71 -1.55 -10.60 19.44
CA TRP A 71 -0.74 -9.51 19.97
C TRP A 71 -1.63 -8.33 20.34
N THR A 72 -1.39 -7.77 21.52
CA THR A 72 -1.87 -6.44 21.88
C THR A 72 -1.25 -5.38 20.96
N HIS A 73 -1.79 -4.16 21.01
CA HIS A 73 -1.22 -3.06 20.21
C HIS A 73 0.26 -2.82 20.54
N GLU A 74 0.61 -2.81 21.82
CA GLU A 74 1.97 -2.61 22.30
C GLU A 74 2.91 -3.69 21.74
N GLU A 75 2.58 -4.96 21.93
CA GLU A 75 3.39 -6.09 21.46
C GLU A 75 3.54 -6.09 19.93
N PHE A 76 2.46 -5.78 19.19
CA PHE A 76 2.50 -5.74 17.73
C PHE A 76 3.41 -4.60 17.22
N THR A 77 3.32 -3.42 17.82
CA THR A 77 4.16 -2.27 17.43
C THR A 77 5.63 -2.41 17.84
N ALA A 78 5.95 -3.35 18.72
CA ALA A 78 7.32 -3.70 19.10
C ALA A 78 8.00 -4.70 18.13
N LEU A 79 7.25 -5.26 17.17
CA LEU A 79 7.81 -6.15 16.15
C LEU A 79 8.81 -5.42 15.23
N PRO A 80 9.70 -6.16 14.53
CA PRO A 80 10.64 -5.58 13.57
C PRO A 80 9.99 -4.57 12.61
N TYR A 81 10.53 -3.36 12.59
CA TYR A 81 10.04 -2.23 11.80
C TYR A 81 10.88 -2.03 10.54
N THR A 82 10.24 -1.63 9.45
CA THR A 82 10.90 -1.24 8.20
C THR A 82 10.20 -0.03 7.56
N THR A 83 10.88 0.55 6.58
CA THR A 83 10.35 1.61 5.73
C THR A 83 10.47 1.20 4.26
N VAL A 84 9.40 1.39 3.50
CA VAL A 84 9.31 1.08 2.07
C VAL A 84 8.82 2.32 1.32
N VAL A 85 9.49 2.69 0.24
CA VAL A 85 8.98 3.70 -0.70
C VAL A 85 8.23 2.97 -1.81
N ALA A 86 6.92 3.18 -1.87
CA ALA A 86 6.05 2.48 -2.81
C ALA A 86 4.84 3.31 -3.22
N ASP A 87 4.34 3.03 -4.41
CA ASP A 87 3.15 3.66 -4.95
C ASP A 87 1.88 3.08 -4.32
N LEU A 88 0.79 3.83 -4.40
CA LEU A 88 -0.56 3.38 -4.05
C LEU A 88 -1.51 3.71 -5.21
N HIS A 89 -2.10 2.67 -5.78
CA HIS A 89 -3.03 2.79 -6.90
C HIS A 89 -4.46 2.54 -6.43
N CYS A 90 -5.36 3.52 -6.61
CA CYS A 90 -6.76 3.36 -6.25
C CYS A 90 -7.59 2.89 -7.46
N VAL A 91 -8.56 2.02 -7.20
CA VAL A 91 -9.55 1.58 -8.20
C VAL A 91 -10.37 2.74 -8.76
N THR A 92 -10.52 3.83 -8.01
CA THR A 92 -11.21 5.06 -8.42
C THR A 92 -10.34 5.97 -9.29
N LYS A 93 -9.31 5.41 -9.95
CA LYS A 93 -8.50 6.04 -11.02
C LYS A 93 -7.55 7.15 -10.57
N TYR A 94 -7.06 7.08 -9.32
CA TYR A 94 -5.92 7.91 -8.89
C TYR A 94 -4.74 7.06 -8.42
N SER A 95 -3.52 7.59 -8.58
CA SER A 95 -2.27 7.00 -8.09
C SER A 95 -1.48 8.01 -7.26
N MET A 96 -0.97 7.58 -6.11
CA MET A 96 0.03 8.31 -5.33
C MET A 96 1.38 7.64 -5.56
N LEU A 97 2.37 8.39 -6.02
CA LEU A 97 3.69 7.85 -6.32
C LEU A 97 4.69 8.19 -5.22
N GLY A 98 5.66 7.30 -5.00
CA GLY A 98 6.79 7.51 -4.11
C GLY A 98 6.40 7.79 -2.66
N ALA A 99 5.30 7.19 -2.19
CA ALA A 99 4.89 7.34 -0.80
C ALA A 99 5.79 6.49 0.10
N GLU A 100 6.30 7.08 1.18
CA GLU A 100 7.04 6.35 2.20
C GLU A 100 6.06 5.71 3.18
N TRP A 101 6.14 4.39 3.34
CA TRP A 101 5.32 3.61 4.27
C TRP A 101 6.21 3.00 5.33
N GLY A 102 5.84 3.18 6.59
CA GLY A 102 6.58 2.67 7.73
C GLY A 102 5.74 1.70 8.55
N GLY A 103 6.30 0.55 8.93
CA GLY A 103 5.58 -0.45 9.72
C GLY A 103 6.24 -1.82 9.76
N ILE A 104 5.42 -2.85 10.00
CA ILE A 104 5.89 -4.23 10.20
C ILE A 104 5.80 -4.98 8.86
N PRO A 105 6.89 -5.55 8.33
CA PRO A 105 6.83 -6.39 7.13
C PRO A 105 5.81 -7.52 7.28
N ALA A 106 5.02 -7.80 6.24
CA ALA A 106 4.07 -8.91 6.30
C ALA A 106 4.76 -10.27 6.49
N ARG A 107 5.99 -10.42 5.98
CA ARG A 107 6.84 -11.60 6.19
C ARG A 107 7.15 -11.86 7.67
N THR A 108 7.36 -10.82 8.46
CA THR A 108 7.59 -10.95 9.91
C THR A 108 6.46 -11.73 10.59
N ILE A 109 5.22 -11.57 10.12
CA ILE A 109 4.06 -12.28 10.68
C ILE A 109 4.14 -13.79 10.40
N LEU A 110 4.61 -14.18 9.20
CA LEU A 110 4.83 -15.60 8.87
C LEU A 110 5.99 -16.18 9.65
N ASP A 111 7.04 -15.40 9.91
CA ASP A 111 8.22 -15.89 10.64
C ASP A 111 7.87 -16.22 12.09
N ILE A 112 7.00 -15.41 12.73
CA ILE A 112 6.60 -15.59 14.13
C ILE A 112 5.36 -16.48 14.33
N ALA A 113 4.49 -16.58 13.32
CA ALA A 113 3.34 -17.46 13.30
C ALA A 113 3.23 -18.15 11.93
N PRO A 114 4.00 -19.22 11.68
CA PRO A 114 4.09 -19.82 10.35
C PRO A 114 2.76 -20.42 9.86
N PRO A 115 2.46 -20.32 8.56
CA PRO A 115 1.33 -21.02 7.95
C PRO A 115 1.61 -22.52 7.82
N ALA A 116 0.55 -23.33 7.79
CA ALA A 116 0.65 -24.74 7.42
C ALA A 116 1.12 -24.91 5.97
N PRO A 117 1.72 -26.05 5.59
CA PRO A 117 2.32 -26.24 4.26
C PRO A 117 1.36 -26.12 3.07
N ASP A 118 0.07 -26.32 3.29
CA ASP A 118 -0.99 -26.30 2.27
C ASP A 118 -1.72 -24.93 2.17
N VAL A 119 -1.27 -23.92 2.92
CA VAL A 119 -1.79 -22.56 2.82
C VAL A 119 -1.42 -21.95 1.48
N THR A 120 -2.42 -21.48 0.76
CA THR A 120 -2.28 -20.85 -0.56
C THR A 120 -2.66 -19.38 -0.56
N HIS A 121 -3.51 -18.97 0.39
CA HIS A 121 -4.09 -17.64 0.46
C HIS A 121 -4.13 -17.13 1.91
N VAL A 122 -4.30 -15.83 2.05
CA VAL A 122 -4.62 -15.21 3.32
C VAL A 122 -5.88 -14.35 3.20
N MET A 123 -6.69 -14.29 4.25
CA MET A 123 -7.73 -13.29 4.41
C MET A 123 -7.28 -12.26 5.43
N VAL A 124 -7.23 -11.00 5.02
CA VAL A 124 -6.90 -9.90 5.93
C VAL A 124 -8.20 -9.29 6.43
N TRP A 125 -8.39 -9.34 7.74
CA TRP A 125 -9.59 -8.86 8.41
C TRP A 125 -9.36 -7.47 9.02
N ALA A 126 -10.37 -6.61 8.91
CA ALA A 126 -10.36 -5.26 9.45
C ALA A 126 -11.63 -4.95 10.26
N GLU A 127 -11.68 -3.75 10.82
CA GLU A 127 -12.86 -3.24 11.53
C GLU A 127 -14.13 -3.32 10.66
N TYR A 128 -15.28 -3.42 11.33
CA TYR A 128 -16.61 -3.48 10.72
C TYR A 128 -16.81 -4.60 9.69
N GLY A 129 -16.04 -5.69 9.81
CA GLY A 129 -16.19 -6.86 8.96
C GLY A 129 -15.64 -6.69 7.54
N PHE A 130 -14.87 -5.62 7.28
CA PHE A 130 -14.15 -5.51 6.02
C PHE A 130 -13.09 -6.61 5.94
N SER A 131 -12.96 -7.23 4.77
CA SER A 131 -12.02 -8.30 4.51
C SER A 131 -11.45 -8.19 3.09
N SER A 132 -10.23 -8.64 2.90
CA SER A 132 -9.61 -8.78 1.58
C SER A 132 -8.77 -10.04 1.53
N ASN A 133 -9.02 -10.88 0.53
CA ASN A 133 -8.20 -12.05 0.26
C ASN A 133 -6.94 -11.66 -0.51
N LEU A 134 -5.87 -12.42 -0.35
CA LEU A 134 -4.62 -12.28 -1.10
C LEU A 134 -4.04 -13.67 -1.34
N ARG A 135 -3.39 -13.90 -2.49
CA ARG A 135 -2.51 -15.06 -2.63
C ARG A 135 -1.39 -14.93 -1.60
N LEU A 136 -0.91 -16.03 -1.05
CA LEU A 136 0.21 -16.01 -0.11
C LEU A 136 1.46 -15.36 -0.75
N SER A 137 1.65 -15.55 -2.05
CA SER A 137 2.71 -14.90 -2.83
C SER A 137 2.60 -13.38 -2.88
N ASP A 138 1.37 -12.84 -2.98
CA ASP A 138 1.14 -11.39 -2.99
C ASP A 138 1.31 -10.81 -1.59
N PHE A 139 0.81 -11.50 -0.56
CA PHE A 139 0.97 -11.08 0.84
C PHE A 139 2.44 -11.06 1.29
N THR A 140 3.27 -11.94 0.72
CA THR A 140 4.70 -12.04 1.01
C THR A 140 5.59 -11.33 -0.01
N ALA A 141 5.01 -10.60 -0.97
CA ALA A 141 5.76 -9.83 -1.94
C ALA A 141 6.63 -8.77 -1.25
N GLU A 142 7.77 -8.46 -1.85
CA GLU A 142 8.65 -7.41 -1.37
C GLU A 142 7.88 -6.08 -1.28
N GLY A 143 8.11 -5.33 -0.20
CA GLY A 143 7.41 -4.08 0.06
C GLY A 143 6.01 -4.23 0.67
N THR A 144 5.47 -5.44 0.84
CA THR A 144 4.20 -5.64 1.55
C THR A 144 4.40 -5.53 3.06
N LEU A 145 3.64 -4.62 3.69
CA LEU A 145 3.78 -4.31 5.12
C LEU A 145 2.47 -3.88 5.76
N PHE A 146 2.37 -4.12 7.07
CA PHE A 146 1.38 -3.50 7.93
C PHE A 146 1.89 -2.13 8.37
N ALA A 147 1.46 -1.10 7.65
CA ALA A 147 1.89 0.27 7.87
C ALA A 147 1.18 0.90 9.08
N THR A 148 1.98 1.54 9.93
CA THR A 148 1.58 2.39 11.06
C THR A 148 1.92 3.86 10.80
N HIS A 149 2.83 4.13 9.84
CA HIS A 149 3.30 5.46 9.48
C HIS A 149 3.25 5.70 7.97
N LYS A 150 3.15 6.97 7.58
CA LYS A 150 3.40 7.46 6.23
C LYS A 150 4.25 8.74 6.30
N ASP A 151 5.31 8.82 5.50
CA ASP A 151 6.25 9.94 5.47
C ASP A 151 6.81 10.29 6.86
N GLY A 152 7.22 9.26 7.62
CA GLY A 152 7.70 9.39 9.01
C GLY A 152 6.64 9.71 10.08
N GLU A 153 5.42 10.07 9.69
CA GLU A 153 4.35 10.45 10.62
C GLU A 153 3.35 9.30 10.86
N LEU A 154 2.78 9.24 12.07
CA LEU A 154 1.72 8.28 12.37
C LEU A 154 0.53 8.48 11.42
N LEU A 155 -0.08 7.37 11.01
CA LEU A 155 -1.33 7.43 10.27
C LEU A 155 -2.38 8.22 11.05
N THR A 156 -3.18 9.01 10.35
CA THR A 156 -4.43 9.53 10.90
C THR A 156 -5.48 8.43 10.96
N ALA A 157 -6.52 8.60 11.79
CA ALA A 157 -7.64 7.66 11.88
C ALA A 157 -8.29 7.41 10.51
N GLU A 158 -8.51 8.46 9.72
CA GLU A 158 -9.10 8.42 8.38
C GLU A 158 -8.28 7.58 7.39
N HIS A 159 -6.96 7.53 7.59
CA HIS A 159 -6.01 6.85 6.72
C HIS A 159 -5.59 5.45 7.18
N GLY A 160 -6.12 4.99 8.32
CA GLY A 160 -6.03 3.61 8.73
C GLY A 160 -5.40 3.36 10.10
N PHE A 161 -5.13 4.39 10.89
CA PHE A 161 -4.61 4.21 12.25
C PHE A 161 -5.52 3.29 13.09
N PRO A 162 -4.96 2.32 13.84
CA PRO A 162 -3.54 2.15 14.15
C PRO A 162 -2.75 1.40 13.05
N LEU A 163 -3.43 0.69 12.16
CA LEU A 163 -2.79 -0.26 11.26
C LEU A 163 -3.55 -0.39 9.94
N ARG A 164 -2.83 -0.29 8.83
CA ARG A 164 -3.34 -0.69 7.50
C ARG A 164 -2.38 -1.65 6.84
N LEU A 165 -2.89 -2.48 5.93
CA LEU A 165 -2.03 -3.19 5.00
C LEU A 165 -1.72 -2.32 3.78
N VAL A 166 -0.49 -2.40 3.30
CA VAL A 166 -0.05 -1.84 2.02
C VAL A 166 0.53 -2.99 1.20
N VAL A 167 -0.03 -3.19 0.00
CA VAL A 167 0.40 -4.19 -0.98
C VAL A 167 0.73 -3.42 -2.28
N PRO A 168 1.98 -2.97 -2.47
CA PRO A 168 2.33 -1.99 -3.50
C PRO A 168 1.89 -2.33 -4.92
N HIS A 169 2.00 -3.60 -5.30
CA HIS A 169 1.72 -4.06 -6.67
C HIS A 169 0.25 -4.34 -6.94
N LEU A 170 -0.64 -4.17 -5.96
CA LEU A 170 -2.08 -4.35 -6.12
C LEU A 170 -2.84 -3.04 -5.87
N TYR A 171 -4.08 -2.98 -6.37
CA TYR A 171 -4.97 -1.88 -6.06
C TYR A 171 -5.25 -1.76 -4.55
N ALA A 172 -5.44 -0.53 -4.10
CA ALA A 172 -5.52 -0.17 -2.68
C ALA A 172 -6.66 -0.82 -1.88
N TRP A 173 -7.70 -1.39 -2.52
CA TRP A 173 -8.73 -2.13 -1.78
C TRP A 173 -8.19 -3.45 -1.21
N LYS A 174 -7.13 -4.00 -1.82
CA LYS A 174 -6.41 -5.19 -1.35
C LYS A 174 -5.57 -4.93 -0.10
N GLY A 175 -5.40 -3.65 0.26
CA GLY A 175 -4.73 -3.20 1.49
C GLY A 175 -5.69 -2.58 2.48
N PRO A 176 -6.45 -3.38 3.26
CA PRO A 176 -7.41 -2.89 4.25
C PRO A 176 -6.85 -1.84 5.20
N LYS A 177 -7.67 -0.87 5.57
CA LYS A 177 -7.44 0.02 6.70
C LYS A 177 -8.02 -0.58 7.97
N TRP A 178 -7.47 -0.22 9.14
CA TRP A 178 -7.95 -0.66 10.45
C TRP A 178 -7.90 -2.18 10.63
N VAL A 179 -6.76 -2.75 10.30
CA VAL A 179 -6.52 -4.21 10.31
C VAL A 179 -6.64 -4.78 11.74
N ARG A 180 -7.21 -5.98 11.83
CA ARG A 180 -7.41 -6.78 13.04
C ARG A 180 -6.80 -8.18 12.97
N GLY A 181 -6.35 -8.63 11.81
CA GLY A 181 -5.66 -9.91 11.72
C GLY A 181 -5.58 -10.51 10.32
N VAL A 182 -4.95 -11.68 10.27
CA VAL A 182 -4.72 -12.50 9.09
C VAL A 182 -5.22 -13.91 9.37
N GLU A 183 -6.00 -14.45 8.46
CA GLU A 183 -6.41 -15.86 8.46
C GLU A 183 -5.68 -16.58 7.34
N TYR A 184 -4.98 -17.65 7.65
CA TYR A 184 -4.38 -18.54 6.67
C TYR A 184 -5.41 -19.50 6.09
N MET A 185 -5.50 -19.54 4.76
CA MET A 185 -6.48 -20.30 4.02
C MET A 185 -5.81 -21.28 3.05
N THR A 186 -6.30 -22.52 3.01
CA THR A 186 -5.82 -23.57 2.10
C THR A 186 -6.45 -23.49 0.71
N ALA A 187 -7.55 -22.75 0.58
CA ALA A 187 -8.20 -22.39 -0.67
C ALA A 187 -8.61 -20.92 -0.64
N ASP A 188 -8.77 -20.31 -1.81
CA ASP A 188 -9.20 -18.92 -1.88
C ASP A 188 -10.67 -18.75 -1.46
N ARG A 189 -10.98 -17.58 -0.90
CA ARG A 189 -12.32 -17.14 -0.55
C ARG A 189 -12.41 -15.64 -0.80
N ARG A 190 -13.44 -15.19 -1.51
CA ARG A 190 -13.60 -13.77 -1.84
C ARG A 190 -13.71 -12.91 -0.58
N GLY A 191 -13.05 -11.75 -0.62
CA GLY A 191 -13.17 -10.71 0.39
C GLY A 191 -14.38 -9.79 0.15
N PHE A 192 -14.44 -8.71 0.91
CA PHE A 192 -15.59 -7.81 0.94
C PHE A 192 -15.92 -7.22 -0.44
N TRP A 193 -14.92 -6.67 -1.13
CA TRP A 193 -15.14 -6.03 -2.43
C TRP A 193 -15.19 -7.03 -3.57
N GLU A 194 -14.47 -8.13 -3.45
CA GLU A 194 -14.43 -9.22 -4.42
C GLU A 194 -15.79 -9.91 -4.53
N GLU A 195 -16.52 -10.07 -3.43
CA GLU A 195 -17.93 -10.49 -3.43
C GLU A 195 -18.87 -9.46 -4.07
N ARG A 196 -18.45 -8.20 -4.17
CA ARG A 196 -19.25 -7.06 -4.67
C ARG A 196 -18.83 -6.62 -6.07
N GLY A 197 -18.14 -7.50 -6.77
CA GLY A 197 -17.82 -7.35 -8.18
C GLY A 197 -16.48 -6.70 -8.47
N TYR A 198 -15.62 -6.45 -7.47
CA TYR A 198 -14.22 -6.12 -7.74
C TYR A 198 -13.44 -7.38 -8.14
N HIS A 199 -12.36 -7.17 -8.89
CA HIS A 199 -11.53 -8.27 -9.36
C HIS A 199 -10.84 -8.98 -8.19
N ASN A 200 -10.74 -10.31 -8.25
CA ASN A 200 -10.19 -11.10 -7.15
C ASN A 200 -8.69 -10.83 -6.88
N ILE A 201 -7.86 -10.68 -7.92
CA ILE A 201 -6.43 -10.29 -7.77
C ILE A 201 -6.26 -8.78 -7.54
N GLY A 202 -6.59 -7.95 -8.54
CA GLY A 202 -6.50 -6.50 -8.42
C GLY A 202 -5.17 -5.88 -8.90
N ASP A 203 -4.56 -6.39 -9.96
CA ASP A 203 -3.35 -5.79 -10.56
C ASP A 203 -3.69 -4.47 -11.31
N PRO A 204 -3.10 -3.32 -10.92
CA PRO A 204 -3.38 -2.04 -11.55
C PRO A 204 -2.84 -1.91 -12.97
N TRP A 205 -1.72 -2.54 -13.30
CA TRP A 205 -1.09 -2.47 -14.61
C TRP A 205 -1.83 -3.28 -15.66
N LYS A 206 -2.54 -4.33 -15.22
CA LYS A 206 -3.44 -5.14 -16.06
C LYS A 206 -4.88 -4.63 -16.09
N GLU A 207 -5.16 -3.48 -15.46
CA GLU A 207 -6.51 -2.93 -15.29
C GLU A 207 -7.53 -3.90 -14.67
N GLN A 208 -7.08 -4.83 -13.83
CA GLN A 208 -7.94 -5.80 -13.13
C GLN A 208 -8.75 -5.08 -12.04
N ARG A 209 -9.85 -4.41 -12.40
CA ARG A 209 -10.68 -3.61 -11.49
C ARG A 209 -11.93 -4.37 -11.04
N TYR A 210 -12.53 -5.14 -11.94
CA TYR A 210 -13.82 -5.78 -11.74
C TYR A 210 -13.79 -7.27 -12.07
N SER A 211 -14.69 -8.00 -11.42
CA SER A 211 -14.86 -9.46 -11.54
C SER A 211 -15.13 -9.96 -12.97
N TYR A 212 -15.78 -9.17 -13.83
CA TYR A 212 -16.02 -9.57 -15.23
C TYR A 212 -14.73 -9.65 -16.07
N GLN A 213 -13.60 -9.19 -15.54
CA GLN A 213 -12.29 -9.26 -16.19
C GLN A 213 -11.46 -10.46 -15.70
N GLU A 214 -12.00 -11.28 -14.79
CA GLU A 214 -11.31 -12.44 -14.23
C GLU A 214 -11.18 -13.55 -15.27
N GLU A 215 -9.99 -14.12 -15.37
CA GLU A 215 -9.68 -15.30 -16.17
C GLU A 215 -9.68 -16.57 -15.28
N PRO A 216 -9.77 -17.78 -15.87
CA PRO A 216 -9.69 -19.02 -15.09
C PRO A 216 -8.44 -19.07 -14.18
N GLY A 217 -8.66 -19.23 -12.87
CA GLY A 217 -7.61 -19.25 -11.85
C GLY A 217 -7.34 -17.91 -11.15
N ASP A 218 -8.02 -16.82 -11.56
CA ASP A 218 -7.89 -15.53 -10.88
C ASP A 218 -8.61 -15.49 -9.54
N GLY A 219 -9.64 -16.30 -9.35
CA GLY A 219 -10.37 -16.46 -8.09
C GLY A 219 -11.16 -17.75 -8.01
N PRO A 220 -11.91 -17.97 -6.92
CA PRO A 220 -12.79 -19.13 -6.81
C PRO A 220 -13.88 -19.08 -7.87
N GLU A 221 -14.32 -20.26 -8.32
CA GLU A 221 -15.46 -20.39 -9.22
C GLU A 221 -16.67 -19.63 -8.65
N LEU A 222 -17.30 -18.82 -9.50
CA LEU A 222 -18.45 -17.98 -9.17
C LEU A 222 -19.73 -18.80 -8.99
#